data_AF-A0A2H0W5X2-F1
#
_entry.id   AF-A0A2H0W5X2-F1
#
_cell.length_a   1.000
_cell.length_b   1.000
_cell.length_c   1.000
_cell.angle_alpha   90.00
_cell.angle_beta   90.00
_cell.angle_gamma   90.00
#
_symmetry.space_group_name_H-M   'P 1'
#
loop_
_entity.id
_entity.type
_entity.pdbx_description
1 polymer ?
#
loop_
_entity_poly.entity_id
_entity_poly.type
_entity_poly.pdbx_seq_one_letter_code
_entity_poly.pdbx_strand_id
1 'polypeptide(L)' 'MAEHQHGLCRNTKNRGTIKLVYYEEFENRHEAALREKEIKGWRREKKDKSINDDVYSERTE' A
#
# COMPACT_ATOMS: atom_id res chain seq x y z
N MET A 1 -13.01 -5.89 0.27
CA MET A 1 -13.28 -4.43 0.40
C MET A 1 -14.59 -4.14 1.13
N ALA A 2 -15.71 -4.80 0.77
CA ALA A 2 -17.01 -4.58 1.41
C ALA A 2 -16.97 -4.63 2.95
N GLU A 3 -16.39 -5.67 3.55
CA GLU A 3 -16.32 -5.85 5.01
C GLU A 3 -15.51 -4.76 5.73
N HIS A 4 -14.51 -4.23 5.06
CA HIS A 4 -13.65 -3.15 5.57
C HIS A 4 -14.36 -1.79 5.53
N GLN A 5 -15.14 -1.56 4.48
CA GLN A 5 -15.92 -0.34 4.28
C GLN A 5 -17.07 -0.23 5.30
N HIS A 6 -17.60 -1.37 5.74
CA HIS A 6 -18.63 -1.46 6.78
C HIS A 6 -18.05 -1.56 8.21
N GLY A 7 -16.73 -1.58 8.38
CA GLY A 7 -16.10 -1.56 9.71
C GLY A 7 -16.36 -2.81 10.56
N LEU A 8 -16.64 -3.95 9.94
CA LEU A 8 -16.98 -5.21 10.62
C LEU A 8 -15.77 -5.86 11.32
N CYS A 9 -14.54 -5.50 10.92
CA CYS A 9 -13.31 -5.98 11.54
C CYS A 9 -12.88 -5.07 12.71
N ARG A 10 -12.70 -5.66 13.90
CA ARG A 10 -12.32 -4.94 15.14
C ARG A 10 -11.05 -4.08 14.99
N ASN A 11 -10.06 -4.54 14.23
CA ASN A 11 -8.79 -3.83 14.01
C ASN A 11 -8.89 -2.66 13.01
N THR A 12 -9.93 -2.63 12.19
CA THR A 12 -10.08 -1.65 11.11
C THR A 12 -11.29 -0.75 11.30
N LYS A 13 -12.14 -1.04 12.29
CA LYS A 13 -13.33 -0.26 12.66
C LYS A 13 -13.07 1.23 12.93
N ASN A 14 -11.90 1.60 13.46
CA ASN A 14 -11.51 3.00 13.69
C ASN A 14 -10.70 3.63 12.54
N ARG A 15 -10.36 2.85 11.52
CA ARG A 15 -9.62 3.31 10.34
C ARG A 15 -10.61 3.25 9.18
N GLY A 16 -11.25 4.40 8.88
CA GLY A 16 -12.25 4.52 7.80
C GLY A 16 -11.77 4.00 6.45
N THR A 17 -12.60 4.07 5.42
CA THR A 17 -12.33 3.51 4.08
C THR A 17 -10.89 3.74 3.62
N ILE A 18 -10.09 2.68 3.64
CA ILE A 18 -8.69 2.74 3.23
C ILE A 18 -8.67 2.69 1.71
N LYS A 19 -8.02 3.67 1.09
CA LYS A 19 -7.76 3.66 -0.35
C LYS A 19 -6.48 2.86 -0.59
N LEU A 20 -6.54 1.90 -1.51
CA LEU A 20 -5.34 1.25 -2.02
C LEU A 20 -4.61 2.30 -2.88
N VAL A 21 -3.44 2.73 -2.41
CA VAL A 21 -2.63 3.76 -3.08
C VAL A 21 -1.49 3.18 -3.91
N TYR A 22 -1.13 1.91 -3.67
CA TYR A 22 -0.01 1.27 -4.32
C TYR A 22 -0.13 -0.25 -4.19
N TYR A 23 0.14 -0.97 -5.28
CA TYR A 23 0.32 -2.42 -5.30
C TYR A 23 1.38 -2.78 -6.34
N GLU A 24 2.17 -3.82 -6.07
CA GLU A 24 3.15 -4.37 -7.00
C GLU A 24 2.92 -5.88 -7.12
N GLU A 25 3.07 -6.42 -8.33
CA GLU A 25 3.03 -7.85 -8.59
C GLU A 25 4.46 -8.38 -8.82
N PHE A 26 4.76 -9.54 -8.25
CA PHE A 26 6.06 -10.20 -8.38
C PHE A 26 5.84 -11.66 -8.79
N GLU A 27 6.69 -12.18 -9.67
CA GLU A 27 6.62 -13.58 -10.13
C GLU A 27 6.98 -14.57 -9.02
N ASN A 28 7.89 -14.19 -8.12
CA ASN A 28 8.35 -15.04 -7.02
C ASN A 28 7.91 -14.55 -5.64
N ARG A 29 7.47 -15.50 -4.81
CA ARG A 29 7.16 -15.25 -3.40
C ARG A 29 8.37 -14.68 -2.62
N HIS A 30 9.58 -15.11 -2.95
CA HIS A 30 10.80 -14.62 -2.29
C HIS A 30 11.05 -13.13 -2.54
N GLU A 31 10.86 -12.67 -3.77
CA GLU A 31 11.03 -11.27 -4.15
C GLU A 31 9.96 -10.40 -3.48
N ALA A 32 8.69 -10.84 -3.52
CA ALA A 32 7.61 -10.18 -2.80
C ALA A 32 7.90 -10.04 -1.29
N ALA A 33 8.46 -11.07 -0.66
CA ALA A 33 8.78 -11.06 0.76
C ALA A 33 9.95 -10.12 1.12
N LEU A 34 10.97 -10.01 0.25
CA LEU A 34 12.06 -9.06 0.42
C LEU A 34 11.53 -7.62 0.31
N ARG A 35 10.73 -7.36 -0.72
CA ARG A 35 10.14 -6.03 -0.96
C ARG A 35 9.21 -5.61 0.18
N GLU A 36 8.39 -6.54 0.68
CA GLU A 36 7.52 -6.28 1.84
C GLU A 36 8.33 -5.92 3.09
N LYS A 37 9.44 -6.62 3.35
CA LYS A 37 10.34 -6.31 4.48
C LYS A 37 10.95 -4.93 4.35
N GLU A 38 11.40 -4.55 3.15
CA GLU A 38 11.92 -3.22 2.89
C GLU A 38 10.86 -2.14 3.12
N ILE A 39 9.67 -2.29 2.53
CA ILE A 39 8.56 -1.34 2.69
C ILE A 39 8.14 -1.26 4.16
N LYS A 40 8.12 -2.35 4.92
CA LYS A 40 7.83 -2.35 6.36
C LYS A 40 8.85 -1.52 7.15
N GLY A 41 10.14 -1.64 6.83
CA GLY A 41 11.24 -0.92 7.49
C GLY A 41 11.40 0.56 7.11
N TRP A 42 10.77 1.02 6.03
CA TRP A 42 10.88 2.42 5.61
C TRP A 42 10.20 3.38 6.60
N ARG A 43 10.83 4.54 6.82
CA ARG A 43 10.17 5.69 7.46
C ARG A 43 9.01 6.18 6.59
N ARG A 44 7.98 6.74 7.23
CA ARG A 44 6.75 7.22 6.55
C ARG A 44 7.06 8.11 5.35
N GLU A 45 8.05 8.99 5.49
CA GLU A 45 8.53 9.94 4.48
C GLU A 45 9.00 9.24 3.19
N LYS A 46 9.69 8.10 3.32
CA LYS A 46 10.22 7.34 2.20
C LYS A 46 9.11 6.55 1.49
N LYS A 47 8.10 6.07 2.24
CA LYS A 47 6.91 5.42 1.67
C LYS A 47 6.07 6.42 0.88
N ASP A 48 5.82 7.60 1.45
CA ASP A 48 5.02 8.64 0.78
C ASP A 48 5.69 9.11 -0.53
N LYS A 49 7.02 9.28 -0.55
CA LYS A 49 7.74 9.59 -1.79
C LYS A 49 7.62 8.48 -2.83
N SER A 50 7.84 7.22 -2.46
CA SER A 50 7.75 6.09 -3.41
C SER A 50 6.35 5.93 -4.00
N ILE A 51 5.30 6.19 -3.21
CA ILE A 51 3.92 6.10 -3.66
C ILE A 51 3.55 7.31 -4.53
N ASN A 52 4.02 8.52 -4.18
CA ASN A 52 3.75 9.71 -4.99
C ASN A 52 4.49 9.68 -6.34
N ASP A 53 5.75 9.24 -6.37
CA ASP A 53 6.57 9.19 -7.59
C ASP A 53 5.93 8.31 -8.67
N ASP A 54 5.40 7.14 -8.28
CA ASP A 54 4.64 6.23 -9.14
C ASP A 54 3.37 6.90 -9.70
N VAL A 55 2.61 7.58 -8.84
CA VAL A 55 1.35 8.28 -9.17
C VAL A 55 1.55 9.50 -10.09
N TYR A 56 2.75 10.09 -10.14
CA TYR A 56 3.05 11.21 -11.06
C TYR A 56 3.51 10.73 -12.45
N SER A 57 3.93 9.48 -12.61
CA SER A 57 4.26 8.94 -13.94
C SER A 57 3.01 8.73 -14.81
N GLU A 58 1.86 8.45 -14.18
CA GLU A 58 0.57 8.20 -14.85
C GLU A 58 -0.20 9.48 -15.21
N ARG A 59 0.28 10.67 -14.83
CA ARG A 59 -0.44 11.96 -15.01
C ARG A 59 0.17 12.88 -16.07
N THR A 60 1.20 12.43 -16.79
CA THR A 60 1.90 13.22 -17.82
C THR A 60 1.57 12.84 -19.27
N GLU A 61 0.37 12.31 -19.53
CA GLU A 61 -0.20 12.19 -20.89
C GLU A 61 -1.57 12.85 -20.99
#